data_AF-A0A6J0EEC9-F1
#
_entry.id   AF-A0A6J0EEC9-F1
#
_cell.length_a   1.000
_cell.length_b   1.000
_cell.length_c   1.000
_cell.angle_alpha   90.00
_cell.angle_beta   90.00
_cell.angle_gamma   90.00
#
_symmetry.space_group_name_H-M   'P 1'
#
loop_
_entity.id
_entity.type
_entity.pdbx_description
1 polymer ?
#
loop_
_entity_poly.entity_id
_entity_poly.type
_entity_poly.pdbx_seq_one_letter_code
_entity_poly.pdbx_strand_id
1 'polypeptide(L)'
;MKWVTFLFLLFVSGSALSRGVFCQDAHKSDIAHRFNDLGEQHFKGLVVVTLAQHLQKCPYEEHVKLVNEITEFAKICVADMSAANCDKSIQTLFGDKLCSIPSLCENYGELADCYMKQEPERNECFLQHKDDNPNLPPLVRTDAETMCTSIQENTVSFTKLIQ
;
A
#
# COMPACT_ATOMS: atom_id res chain seq x y z
N MET A 1 -45.59 16.40 -21.49
CA MET A 1 -44.29 15.78 -21.83
C MET A 1 -43.05 16.48 -21.25
N LYS A 2 -43.11 17.74 -20.77
CA LYS A 2 -41.96 18.44 -20.15
C LYS A 2 -41.51 17.89 -18.79
N TRP A 3 -42.43 17.33 -18.00
CA TRP A 3 -42.14 16.82 -16.64
C TRP A 3 -41.30 15.53 -16.65
N VAL A 4 -41.46 14.70 -17.67
CA VAL A 4 -40.69 13.46 -17.84
C VAL A 4 -39.22 13.78 -18.07
N THR A 5 -38.93 14.80 -18.89
CA THR A 5 -37.55 15.26 -19.15
C THR A 5 -36.88 15.81 -17.89
N PHE A 6 -37.63 16.49 -17.02
CA PHE A 6 -37.13 17.00 -15.73
C PHE A 6 -36.78 15.86 -14.75
N LEU A 7 -37.62 14.82 -14.69
CA LEU A 7 -37.37 13.63 -13.88
C LEU A 7 -36.12 12.86 -14.34
N PHE A 8 -35.92 12.73 -15.66
CA PHE A 8 -34.72 12.11 -16.21
C PHE A 8 -33.45 12.91 -15.92
N LEU A 9 -33.50 14.25 -16.01
CA LEU A 9 -32.35 15.11 -15.68
C LEU A 9 -31.97 15.03 -14.19
N LEU A 10 -32.94 14.98 -13.27
CA LEU A 10 -32.69 14.81 -11.85
C LEU A 10 -32.08 13.44 -11.52
N PHE A 11 -32.53 12.38 -12.20
CA PHE A 11 -32.00 11.02 -11.99
C PHE A 11 -30.56 10.85 -12.51
N VAL A 12 -30.26 11.44 -13.67
CA VAL A 12 -28.92 11.41 -14.27
C VAL A 12 -27.92 12.26 -13.46
N SER A 13 -28.34 13.44 -12.96
CA SER A 13 -27.48 14.29 -12.13
C SER A 13 -27.22 13.69 -10.74
N GLY A 14 -28.21 13.03 -10.12
CA GLY A 14 -28.01 12.30 -8.85
C GLY A 14 -27.02 11.13 -8.98
N SER A 15 -26.99 10.48 -10.14
CA SER A 15 -26.05 9.37 -10.40
C SER A 15 -24.62 9.86 -10.63
N ALA A 16 -24.44 11.01 -11.28
CA ALA A 16 -23.12 11.62 -11.48
C ALA A 16 -22.49 12.11 -10.15
N LEU A 17 -23.31 12.58 -9.21
CA LEU A 17 -22.85 12.99 -7.88
C LEU A 17 -22.37 11.81 -7.01
N SER A 18 -22.92 10.61 -7.24
CA SER A 18 -22.50 9.39 -6.49
C SER A 18 -21.11 8.87 -6.87
N ARG A 19 -20.64 9.14 -8.09
CA ARG A 19 -19.31 8.70 -8.58
C ARG A 19 -18.16 9.60 -8.13
N GLY A 20 -18.47 10.74 -7.52
CA GLY A 20 -17.50 11.73 -7.06
C GLY A 20 -17.31 11.79 -5.54
N VAL A 21 -17.92 10.88 -4.77
CA VAL A 21 -17.67 10.78 -3.33
C VAL A 21 -16.35 10.03 -3.13
N PHE A 22 -15.24 10.69 -3.49
CA PHE A 22 -14.02 10.44 -2.74
C PHE A 22 -14.39 10.68 -1.27
N CYS A 23 -14.08 9.73 -0.38
CA CYS A 23 -14.10 9.98 1.05
C CYS A 23 -13.07 11.09 1.31
N GLN A 24 -13.49 12.35 1.16
CA GLN A 24 -12.72 13.53 1.48
C GLN A 24 -12.85 13.82 2.98
N ASP A 25 -12.81 12.77 3.79
CA ASP A 25 -12.38 12.90 5.17
C ASP A 25 -10.85 12.97 5.09
N ALA A 26 -10.34 14.12 4.63
CA ALA A 26 -8.93 14.44 4.68
C ALA A 26 -8.60 14.64 6.17
N HIS A 27 -8.40 13.53 6.86
CA HIS A 27 -7.91 13.55 8.23
C HIS A 27 -6.58 14.29 8.22
N LYS A 28 -6.30 15.04 9.29
CA LYS A 28 -5.03 15.77 9.45
C LYS A 28 -3.81 14.86 9.22
N SER A 29 -3.97 13.56 9.47
CA SER A 29 -3.03 12.52 9.04
C SER A 29 -3.76 11.23 8.67
N ASP A 30 -3.77 10.89 7.38
CA ASP A 30 -4.40 9.66 6.87
C ASP A 30 -3.71 8.41 7.44
N ILE A 31 -2.38 8.41 7.49
CA ILE A 31 -1.61 7.25 7.98
C ILE A 31 -1.84 7.01 9.47
N ALA A 32 -1.91 8.06 10.29
CA ALA A 32 -2.19 7.92 11.72
C ALA A 32 -3.60 7.37 11.96
N HIS A 33 -4.59 7.85 11.18
CA HIS A 33 -5.95 7.34 11.25
C HIS A 33 -6.01 5.85 10.92
N ARG A 34 -5.41 5.43 9.79
CA ARG A 34 -5.38 4.01 9.40
C ARG A 34 -4.62 3.14 10.39
N PHE A 35 -3.53 3.65 10.97
CA PHE A 35 -2.79 2.92 11.99
C PHE A 35 -3.64 2.66 13.25
N ASN A 36 -4.37 3.67 13.72
CA ASN A 36 -5.26 3.54 14.88
C ASN A 36 -6.46 2.63 14.61
N ASP A 37 -7.07 2.72 13.43
CA ASP A 37 -8.23 1.88 13.07
C ASP A 37 -7.89 0.40 12.97
N LEU A 38 -6.74 0.08 12.36
CA LEU A 38 -6.35 -1.28 12.02
C LEU A 38 -5.58 -1.96 13.17
N GLY A 39 -4.87 -1.17 13.98
CA GLY A 39 -3.87 -1.66 14.91
C GLY A 39 -2.59 -2.14 14.19
N GLU A 40 -1.50 -2.24 14.95
CA GLU A 40 -0.15 -2.43 14.41
C GLU A 40 -0.02 -3.72 13.57
N GLN A 41 -0.60 -4.84 14.01
CA GLN A 41 -0.52 -6.12 13.30
C GLN A 41 -1.18 -6.08 11.92
N HIS A 42 -2.41 -5.58 11.83
CA HIS A 42 -3.14 -5.53 10.55
C HIS A 42 -2.55 -4.46 9.63
N PHE A 43 -2.09 -3.33 10.20
CA PHE A 43 -1.39 -2.31 9.44
C PHE A 43 -0.13 -2.89 8.78
N LYS A 44 0.75 -3.55 9.55
CA LYS A 44 1.96 -4.20 9.01
C LYS A 44 1.63 -5.25 7.95
N GLY A 45 0.59 -6.07 8.16
CA GLY A 45 0.11 -7.04 7.18
C GLY A 45 -0.34 -6.40 5.87
N LEU A 46 -1.11 -5.31 5.91
CA LEU A 46 -1.55 -4.61 4.70
C LEU A 46 -0.40 -3.91 3.98
N VAL A 47 0.56 -3.36 4.73
CA VAL A 47 1.76 -2.73 4.16
C VAL A 47 2.60 -3.79 3.44
N VAL A 48 2.80 -4.99 4.02
CA VAL A 48 3.60 -6.03 3.34
C VAL A 48 2.93 -6.54 2.08
N VAL A 49 1.62 -6.74 2.09
CA VAL A 49 0.87 -7.15 0.88
C VAL A 49 0.98 -6.07 -0.19
N THR A 50 0.84 -4.81 0.20
CA THR A 50 0.97 -3.66 -0.71
C THR A 50 2.35 -3.62 -1.35
N LEU A 51 3.41 -3.76 -0.55
CA LEU A 51 4.78 -3.73 -1.06
C LEU A 51 5.08 -4.93 -1.97
N ALA A 52 4.68 -6.14 -1.56
CA ALA A 52 4.86 -7.35 -2.37
C ALA A 52 4.13 -7.28 -3.72
N GLN A 53 3.00 -6.59 -3.79
CA GLN A 53 2.28 -6.37 -5.04
C GLN A 53 2.93 -5.34 -5.97
N HIS A 54 3.56 -4.30 -5.42
CA HIS A 54 4.22 -3.26 -6.23
C HIS A 54 5.68 -3.64 -6.57
N LEU A 55 6.32 -4.45 -5.74
CA LEU A 55 7.72 -4.85 -5.83
C LEU A 55 7.85 -6.38 -5.87
N GLN A 56 7.22 -7.01 -6.86
CA GLN A 56 7.01 -8.47 -6.90
C GLN A 56 8.30 -9.30 -6.96
N LYS A 57 9.39 -8.71 -7.47
CA LYS A 57 10.70 -9.37 -7.61
C LYS A 57 11.63 -9.10 -6.42
N CYS A 58 11.19 -8.33 -5.42
CA CYS A 58 12.03 -7.98 -4.27
C CYS A 58 12.00 -9.06 -3.18
N PRO A 59 13.16 -9.32 -2.54
CA PRO A 59 13.24 -10.34 -1.50
C PRO A 59 12.43 -9.92 -0.27
N TYR A 60 11.96 -10.93 0.48
CA TYR A 60 11.10 -10.73 1.64
C TYR A 60 11.74 -9.85 2.72
N GLU A 61 13.05 -9.99 2.93
CA GLU A 61 13.80 -9.24 3.94
C GLU A 61 13.77 -7.72 3.68
N GLU A 62 13.80 -7.30 2.40
CA GLU A 62 13.70 -5.89 2.03
C GLU A 62 12.28 -5.36 2.26
N HIS A 63 11.25 -6.16 1.96
CA HIS A 63 9.88 -5.82 2.33
C HIS A 63 9.71 -5.65 3.84
N VAL A 64 10.29 -6.52 4.67
CA VAL A 64 10.19 -6.41 6.13
C VAL A 64 10.85 -5.13 6.65
N LYS A 65 12.00 -4.74 6.10
CA LYS A 65 12.66 -3.46 6.46
C LYS A 65 11.76 -2.27 6.16
N LEU A 66 11.20 -2.22 4.94
CA LEU A 66 10.27 -1.17 4.52
C LEU A 66 9.03 -1.09 5.42
N VAL A 67 8.43 -2.24 5.75
CA VAL A 67 7.25 -2.28 6.61
C VAL A 67 7.56 -1.72 7.99
N ASN A 68 8.71 -2.05 8.56
CA ASN A 68 9.12 -1.51 9.85
C ASN A 68 9.32 0.00 9.79
N GLU A 69 9.97 0.52 8.76
CA GLU A 69 10.16 1.97 8.60
C GLU A 69 8.84 2.74 8.42
N ILE A 70 7.92 2.20 7.61
CA ILE A 70 6.57 2.78 7.44
C ILE A 70 5.78 2.72 8.75
N THR A 71 5.92 1.63 9.50
CA THR A 71 5.27 1.47 10.80
C THR A 71 5.78 2.46 11.85
N GLU A 72 7.10 2.64 11.93
CA GLU A 72 7.68 3.62 12.85
C GLU A 72 7.28 5.05 12.47
N PHE A 73 7.21 5.35 11.16
CA PHE A 73 6.67 6.63 10.69
C PHE A 73 5.20 6.82 11.09
N ALA A 74 4.37 5.77 10.95
CA ALA A 74 2.98 5.80 11.39
C ALA A 74 2.86 6.06 12.90
N LYS A 75 3.69 5.41 13.73
CA LYS A 75 3.73 5.65 15.19
C LYS A 75 4.09 7.11 15.53
N ILE A 76 5.03 7.70 14.81
CA ILE A 76 5.38 9.13 14.96
C ILE A 76 4.17 10.00 14.66
N CYS A 77 3.44 9.74 13.57
CA CYS A 77 2.25 10.51 13.22
C CYS A 77 1.07 10.31 14.16
N VAL A 78 0.97 9.15 14.81
CA VAL A 78 0.00 8.91 15.88
C VAL A 78 0.35 9.70 17.14
N ALA A 79 1.64 9.79 17.49
CA ALA A 79 2.10 10.56 18.64
C ALA A 79 1.97 12.08 18.42
N ASP A 80 2.28 12.56 17.22
CA ASP A 80 2.13 13.96 16.82
C ASP A 80 1.63 14.08 15.38
N MET A 81 0.32 14.34 15.23
CA MET A 81 -0.32 14.53 13.92
C MET A 81 0.13 15.81 13.19
N SER A 82 0.90 16.69 13.83
CA SER A 82 1.53 17.86 13.20
C SER A 82 3.01 17.67 12.86
N ALA A 83 3.57 16.47 13.12
CA ALA A 83 4.92 16.15 12.72
C ALA A 83 5.07 16.20 11.18
N ALA A 84 6.31 16.40 10.73
CA ALA A 84 6.61 16.57 9.32
C ALA A 84 6.16 15.36 8.48
N ASN A 85 5.50 15.64 7.36
CA ASN A 85 4.96 14.66 6.40
C ASN A 85 3.74 13.85 6.89
N CYS A 86 3.23 14.08 8.10
CA CYS A 86 2.05 13.34 8.57
C CYS A 86 0.76 13.76 7.88
N ASP A 87 0.73 14.94 7.27
CA ASP A 87 -0.35 15.52 6.46
C ASP A 87 -0.41 14.99 5.02
N LYS A 88 0.62 14.26 4.58
CA LYS A 88 0.67 13.67 3.25
C LYS A 88 -0.29 12.48 3.12
N SER A 89 -0.81 12.32 1.92
CA SER A 89 -1.57 11.11 1.58
C SER A 89 -0.68 9.87 1.70
N ILE A 90 -1.30 8.73 2.00
CA ILE A 90 -0.60 7.44 2.08
C ILE A 90 0.15 7.15 0.77
N GLN A 91 -0.44 7.43 -0.39
CA GLN A 91 0.22 7.21 -1.69
C GLN A 91 1.50 8.03 -1.84
N THR A 92 1.46 9.31 -1.44
CA THR A 92 2.64 10.18 -1.48
C THR A 92 3.75 9.65 -0.57
N LEU A 93 3.40 9.22 0.65
CA LEU A 93 4.37 8.66 1.61
C LEU A 93 5.00 7.37 1.12
N PHE A 94 4.19 6.45 0.59
CA PHE A 94 4.68 5.21 0.01
C PHE A 94 5.57 5.49 -1.20
N GLY A 95 5.13 6.32 -2.15
CA GLY A 95 5.92 6.69 -3.31
C GLY A 95 7.25 7.34 -2.92
N ASP A 96 7.25 8.31 -2.00
CA ASP A 96 8.48 8.97 -1.52
C ASP A 96 9.44 7.96 -0.88
N LYS A 97 8.91 7.00 -0.10
CA LYS A 97 9.72 5.96 0.54
C LYS A 97 10.33 5.00 -0.48
N LEU A 98 9.54 4.58 -1.47
CA LEU A 98 10.00 3.74 -2.57
C LEU A 98 11.11 4.44 -3.39
N CYS A 99 10.93 5.72 -3.71
CA CYS A 99 11.93 6.52 -4.43
C CYS A 99 13.24 6.73 -3.62
N SER A 100 13.16 6.75 -2.29
CA SER A 100 14.28 7.11 -1.41
C SER A 100 15.29 5.97 -1.19
N ILE A 101 14.99 4.76 -1.66
CA ILE A 101 15.85 3.59 -1.45
C ILE A 101 16.52 3.26 -2.79
N PRO A 102 17.73 3.79 -3.07
CA PRO A 102 18.39 3.60 -4.35
C PRO A 102 18.74 2.12 -4.65
N SER A 103 18.79 1.27 -3.62
CA SER A 103 19.03 -0.18 -3.73
C SER A 103 17.76 -1.01 -3.77
N LEU A 104 16.56 -0.40 -3.89
CA LEU A 104 15.30 -1.08 -3.53
C LEU A 104 15.02 -2.33 -4.35
N CYS A 105 15.74 -2.56 -5.44
CA CYS A 105 15.96 -3.91 -5.92
C CYS A 105 17.14 -4.09 -6.90
N GLU A 106 18.04 -3.10 -7.06
CA GLU A 106 19.12 -3.01 -8.09
C GLU A 106 18.71 -3.28 -9.58
N ASN A 107 17.54 -3.88 -9.83
CA ASN A 107 17.10 -4.51 -11.08
C ASN A 107 15.64 -4.17 -11.44
N TYR A 108 14.95 -3.32 -10.68
CA TYR A 108 13.64 -2.78 -11.08
C TYR A 108 13.81 -1.48 -11.87
N GLY A 109 14.67 -1.51 -12.89
CA GLY A 109 14.97 -0.34 -13.74
C GLY A 109 13.74 0.24 -14.43
N GLU A 110 12.71 -0.58 -14.64
CA GLU A 110 11.42 -0.18 -15.22
C GLU A 110 10.67 0.84 -14.33
N LEU A 111 10.91 0.83 -13.00
CA LEU A 111 10.29 1.79 -12.07
C LEU A 111 11.06 3.12 -11.96
N ALA A 112 12.25 3.23 -12.57
CA ALA A 112 13.06 4.44 -12.51
C ALA A 112 12.31 5.66 -13.09
N ASP A 113 11.56 5.45 -14.16
CA ASP A 113 10.75 6.49 -14.80
C ASP A 113 9.57 6.92 -13.91
N CYS A 114 9.07 6.03 -13.03
CA CYS A 114 8.01 6.37 -12.09
C CYS A 114 8.51 7.31 -10.99
N TYR A 115 9.77 7.20 -10.56
CA TYR A 115 10.33 8.05 -9.51
C TYR A 115 10.42 9.53 -9.90
N MET A 116 10.46 9.82 -11.20
CA MET A 116 10.51 11.19 -11.74
C MET A 116 9.13 11.88 -11.80
N LYS A 117 8.04 11.13 -11.57
CA LYS A 117 6.67 11.64 -11.64
C LYS A 117 6.20 12.13 -10.26
N GLN A 118 5.21 13.03 -10.26
CA GLN A 118 4.51 13.46 -9.04
C GLN A 118 3.17 12.71 -8.90
N GLU A 119 2.59 12.72 -7.70
CA GLU A 119 1.23 12.17 -7.52
C GLU A 119 0.19 13.04 -8.26
N PRO A 120 -0.84 12.43 -8.88
CA PRO A 120 -1.22 11.01 -8.85
C PRO A 120 -0.57 10.14 -9.94
N GLU A 121 0.16 10.75 -10.88
CA GLU A 121 0.77 10.07 -12.03
C GLU A 121 1.83 9.05 -11.62
N ARG A 122 2.52 9.30 -10.51
CA ARG A 122 3.49 8.36 -9.93
C ARG A 122 2.82 7.08 -9.47
N ASN A 123 1.73 7.15 -8.71
CA ASN A 123 0.96 5.97 -8.31
C ASN A 123 0.40 5.24 -9.54
N GLU A 124 -0.12 5.94 -10.54
CA GLU A 124 -0.59 5.31 -11.79
C GLU A 124 0.54 4.56 -12.51
N CYS A 125 1.74 5.14 -12.55
CA CYS A 125 2.93 4.51 -13.11
C CYS A 125 3.29 3.21 -12.35
N PHE A 126 3.27 3.22 -11.01
CA PHE A 126 3.50 2.01 -10.22
C PHE A 126 2.44 0.93 -10.46
N LEU A 127 1.18 1.32 -10.66
CA LEU A 127 0.09 0.38 -10.97
C LEU A 127 0.26 -0.26 -12.35
N GLN A 128 0.74 0.49 -13.35
CA GLN A 128 0.99 -0.02 -14.70
C GLN A 128 2.13 -1.05 -14.75
N HIS A 129 3.05 -1.02 -13.79
CA HIS A 129 4.17 -1.95 -13.69
C HIS A 129 3.87 -3.21 -12.85
N LYS A 130 2.63 -3.38 -12.37
CA LYS A 130 2.21 -4.64 -11.76
C LYS A 130 2.13 -5.72 -12.84
N ASP A 131 2.90 -6.77 -12.65
CA ASP A 131 2.91 -7.91 -13.57
C ASP A 131 1.85 -8.91 -13.12
N ASP A 132 0.84 -9.16 -13.96
CA ASP A 132 -0.19 -10.17 -13.70
C ASP A 132 0.37 -11.59 -13.77
N ASN A 133 1.50 -11.79 -14.47
CA ASN A 133 2.17 -13.07 -14.60
C ASN A 133 3.67 -12.92 -14.33
N PRO A 134 4.05 -12.56 -13.09
CA PRO A 134 5.44 -12.42 -12.73
C PRO A 134 6.06 -13.81 -12.85
N ASN A 135 7.10 -13.95 -13.66
CA ASN A 135 7.79 -15.22 -13.94
C ASN A 135 8.57 -15.72 -12.72
N LEU A 136 7.87 -15.93 -11.61
CA LEU A 136 8.37 -16.39 -10.33
C LEU A 136 8.45 -17.91 -10.31
N PRO A 137 9.41 -18.50 -9.57
CA PRO A 137 9.45 -19.94 -9.36
C PRO A 137 8.11 -20.45 -8.80
N PRO A 138 7.63 -21.63 -9.24
CA PRO A 138 6.45 -22.25 -8.66
C PRO A 138 6.61 -22.42 -7.15
N LEU A 139 5.55 -22.17 -6.39
CA LEU A 139 5.53 -22.42 -4.96
C LEU A 139 5.67 -23.92 -4.70
N VAL A 140 6.86 -24.35 -4.28
CA VAL A 140 7.11 -25.72 -3.85
C VAL A 140 6.62 -25.86 -2.41
N ARG A 141 5.54 -26.63 -2.21
CA ARG A 141 5.15 -27.02 -0.85
C ARG A 141 6.16 -28.03 -0.33
N THR A 142 6.87 -27.66 0.73
CA THR A 142 7.64 -28.60 1.54
C THR A 142 6.71 -29.60 2.25
N ASP A 143 7.29 -30.69 2.74
CA ASP A 143 6.53 -31.66 3.51
C ASP A 143 5.95 -31.04 4.80
N ALA A 144 4.85 -31.63 5.28
CA ALA A 144 4.10 -31.08 6.40
C ALA A 144 4.94 -30.96 7.69
N GLU A 145 5.89 -31.87 7.89
CA GLU A 145 6.74 -31.90 9.09
C GLU A 145 7.74 -30.74 9.08
N THR A 146 8.41 -30.50 7.95
CA THR A 146 9.28 -29.34 7.74
C THR A 146 8.49 -28.03 7.86
N MET A 147 7.27 -27.95 7.31
CA MET A 147 6.44 -26.76 7.41
C MET A 147 6.02 -26.49 8.86
N CYS A 148 5.54 -27.49 9.60
CA CYS A 148 5.20 -27.36 11.02
C CYS A 148 6.42 -26.97 11.87
N THR A 149 7.58 -27.56 11.60
CA THR A 149 8.84 -27.22 12.30
C THR A 149 9.21 -25.77 12.06
N SER A 150 9.15 -25.30 10.81
CA SER A 150 9.44 -23.89 10.48
C SER A 150 8.44 -22.91 11.11
N ILE A 151 7.16 -23.28 11.22
CA ILE A 151 6.16 -22.46 11.92
C ILE A 151 6.42 -22.47 13.44
N GLN A 152 6.88 -23.59 13.99
CA GLN A 152 7.13 -23.73 15.43
C GLN A 152 8.40 -22.99 15.87
N GLU A 153 9.51 -23.18 15.16
CA GLU A 153 10.79 -22.49 15.41
C GLU A 153 10.68 -20.98 15.18
N ASN A 154 9.76 -20.60 14.31
CA ASN A 154 9.67 -19.28 13.73
C ASN A 154 8.20 -18.86 13.71
N THR A 155 7.56 -19.00 14.87
CA THR A 155 6.17 -18.58 15.12
C THR A 155 5.96 -17.10 14.85
N VAL A 156 7.06 -16.35 14.76
CA VAL A 156 7.13 -14.97 14.30
C VAL A 156 7.66 -14.89 12.87
N SER A 157 8.55 -15.72 12.31
CA SER A 157 9.07 -15.46 10.95
C SER A 157 8.12 -15.86 9.80
N PHE A 158 7.26 -16.87 10.00
CA PHE A 158 6.20 -17.18 9.05
C PHE A 158 5.07 -16.13 9.06
N THR A 159 5.00 -15.34 10.13
CA THR A 159 3.99 -14.32 10.47
C THR A 159 4.64 -12.97 10.83
N LYS A 160 5.83 -12.64 10.29
CA LYS A 160 6.77 -11.61 10.83
C LYS A 160 6.27 -10.18 10.87
N LEU A 161 5.07 -9.98 10.35
CA LEU A 161 4.39 -8.71 10.28
C LEU A 161 2.92 -8.79 10.71
N ILE A 162 2.41 -9.97 11.06
CA ILE A 162 0.98 -10.22 11.33
C ILE A 162 0.74 -10.63 12.80
N GLN A 163 1.80 -10.96 13.54
CA GLN A 163 1.77 -11.23 14.99
C GLN A 163 2.65 -10.22 15.74
#